data_AF-A0A2S1RBE0-F1
#
_entry.id   AF-A0A2S1RBE0-F1
#
_cell.length_a   1.000
_cell.length_b   1.000
_cell.length_c   1.000
_cell.angle_alpha   90.00
_cell.angle_beta   90.00
_cell.angle_gamma   90.00
#
_symmetry.space_group_name_H-M   'P 1'
#
loop_
_entity.id
_entity.type
_entity.pdbx_description
1 polymer ?
#
loop_
_entity_poly.entity_id
_entity_poly.type
_entity_poly.pdbx_seq_one_letter_code
_entity_poly.pdbx_strand_id
1 'polypeptide(L)'
;MVARGGGNVHNAWGAPGDPAWLANDPSHDVERLRDTALYLASAPGNPGPDDAAEPGSATLAIGAPTELAADLGTRHMAAALRVGGVPFTYDRYASGAHTFGLFSRELRDSWRVVGPALGA
;
A
#
# COMPACT_ATOMS: atom_id res chain seq x y z
N MET A 1 -11.95 -0.17 7.19
CA MET A 1 -11.68 1.27 6.93
C MET A 1 -12.88 2.00 6.36
N VAL A 2 -13.47 1.58 5.24
CA VAL A 2 -14.55 2.33 4.56
C VAL A 2 -15.79 2.55 5.43
N ALA A 3 -16.40 1.47 5.95
CA ALA A 3 -17.61 1.60 6.78
C ALA A 3 -17.37 2.37 8.09
N ARG A 4 -16.17 2.26 8.69
CA ARG A 4 -15.82 3.03 9.90
C ARG A 4 -15.77 4.54 9.66
N GLY A 5 -15.43 4.96 8.43
CA GLY A 5 -15.48 6.36 8.01
C GLY A 5 -16.85 6.80 7.46
N GLY A 6 -17.89 5.97 7.57
CA GLY A 6 -19.23 6.26 7.04
C GLY A 6 -19.36 6.03 5.53
N GLY A 7 -18.36 5.45 4.87
CA GLY A 7 -18.40 5.15 3.44
C GLY A 7 -19.17 3.87 3.11
N ASN A 8 -19.64 3.78 1.87
CA ASN A 8 -20.24 2.58 1.29
C ASN A 8 -19.50 2.20 0.01
N VAL A 9 -18.85 1.04 0.01
CA VAL A 9 -18.09 0.55 -1.16
C VAL A 9 -18.97 0.30 -2.38
N HIS A 10 -20.26 0.03 -2.17
CA HIS A 10 -21.20 -0.19 -3.28
C HIS A 10 -21.52 1.09 -4.05
N ASN A 11 -21.36 2.26 -3.41
CA ASN A 11 -21.52 3.55 -4.10
C ASN A 11 -20.30 3.89 -4.96
N ALA A 12 -19.16 3.21 -4.75
CA ALA A 12 -17.95 3.41 -5.54
C ALA A 12 -17.90 2.45 -6.73
N TRP A 13 -18.04 1.14 -6.47
CA TRP A 13 -17.80 0.10 -7.47
C TRP A 13 -18.95 -0.91 -7.61
N GLY A 14 -20.15 -0.57 -7.13
CA GLY A 14 -21.32 -1.42 -7.29
C GLY A 14 -21.36 -2.64 -6.35
N ALA A 15 -22.26 -3.56 -6.67
CA ALA A 15 -22.44 -4.78 -5.88
C ALA A 15 -21.21 -5.71 -5.97
N PRO A 16 -21.03 -6.65 -5.03
CA PRO A 16 -19.98 -7.66 -5.16
C PRO A 16 -20.10 -8.40 -6.50
N GLY A 17 -19.00 -8.46 -7.25
CA GLY A 17 -18.94 -9.07 -8.58
C GLY A 17 -19.22 -8.11 -9.74
N ASP A 18 -19.52 -6.83 -9.48
CA ASP A 18 -19.57 -5.81 -10.53
C ASP A 18 -18.18 -5.67 -11.21
N PRO A 19 -18.09 -5.62 -12.55
CA PRO A 19 -16.83 -5.48 -13.27
C PRO A 19 -15.99 -4.26 -12.84
N ALA A 20 -16.61 -3.24 -12.25
CA ALA A 20 -15.91 -2.06 -11.73
C ALA A 20 -14.85 -2.42 -10.67
N TRP A 21 -15.05 -3.50 -9.89
CA TRP A 21 -14.05 -3.94 -8.92
C TRP A 21 -12.75 -4.37 -9.60
N LEU A 22 -12.84 -5.23 -10.64
CA LEU A 22 -11.67 -5.67 -11.40
C LEU A 22 -11.03 -4.54 -12.19
N ALA A 23 -11.84 -3.63 -12.74
CA ALA A 23 -11.33 -2.47 -13.46
C ALA A 23 -10.51 -1.51 -12.57
N ASN A 24 -10.70 -1.55 -11.25
CA ASN A 24 -9.97 -0.74 -10.28
C ASN A 24 -8.94 -1.55 -9.46
N ASP A 25 -8.72 -2.82 -9.79
CA ASP A 25 -7.70 -3.65 -9.15
C ASP A 25 -6.38 -3.56 -9.94
N PRO A 26 -5.34 -2.87 -9.42
CA PRO A 26 -4.07 -2.72 -10.13
C PRO A 26 -3.30 -4.03 -10.30
N SER A 27 -3.60 -5.05 -9.49
CA SER A 27 -2.96 -6.37 -9.60
C SER A 27 -3.58 -7.24 -10.69
N HIS A 28 -4.76 -6.88 -11.20
CA HIS A 28 -5.45 -7.61 -12.25
C HIS A 28 -4.84 -7.39 -13.64
N ASP A 29 -4.48 -6.14 -13.96
CA ASP A 29 -3.94 -5.76 -15.27
C ASP A 29 -2.62 -4.97 -15.12
N VAL A 30 -1.59 -5.68 -14.66
CA VAL A 30 -0.27 -5.12 -14.40
C VAL A 30 0.45 -4.63 -15.66
N GLU A 31 0.06 -5.12 -16.85
CA GLU A 31 0.64 -4.72 -18.14
C GLU A 31 0.47 -3.22 -18.39
N ARG A 32 -0.62 -2.63 -17.88
CA ARG A 32 -0.88 -1.20 -17.97
C ARG A 32 0.08 -0.34 -17.16
N LEU A 33 0.89 -0.94 -16.30
CA LEU A 33 1.89 -0.27 -15.48
C LEU A 33 3.29 -0.36 -16.11
N ARG A 34 3.43 -0.93 -17.31
CA ARG A 34 4.71 -0.86 -18.05
C ARG A 34 5.14 0.59 -18.25
N ASP A 35 6.45 0.77 -18.28
CA ASP A 35 7.12 2.07 -18.43
C ASP A 35 6.80 3.09 -17.32
N THR A 36 6.13 2.66 -16.25
CA THR A 36 5.91 3.46 -15.04
C THR A 36 6.96 3.10 -13.99
N ALA A 37 7.57 4.11 -13.36
CA ALA A 37 8.45 3.88 -12.22
C ALA A 37 7.60 3.49 -10.99
N LEU A 38 7.66 2.22 -10.60
CA LEU A 38 6.88 1.66 -9.50
C LEU A 38 7.73 1.50 -8.24
N TYR A 39 7.26 2.12 -7.15
CA TYR A 39 7.75 1.88 -5.80
C TYR A 39 6.62 1.34 -4.94
N LEU A 40 6.88 0.20 -4.30
CA LEU A 40 6.00 -0.43 -3.33
C LEU A 40 6.68 -0.39 -1.96
N ALA A 41 5.88 -0.22 -0.92
CA ALA A 41 6.34 -0.28 0.46
C ALA A 41 5.24 -0.89 1.35
N SER A 42 5.63 -1.64 2.36
CA SER A 42 4.76 -2.07 3.46
C SER A 42 5.55 -2.71 4.59
N ALA A 43 4.90 -2.99 5.72
CA ALA A 43 5.46 -3.66 6.89
C ALA A 43 4.51 -4.74 7.46
N PRO A 44 4.98 -5.66 8.33
CA PRO A 44 4.16 -6.78 8.82
C PRO A 44 3.05 -6.39 9.82
N GLY A 45 2.87 -5.10 10.14
CA GLY A 45 1.93 -4.66 11.17
C GLY A 45 2.43 -4.81 12.61
N ASN A 46 3.74 -4.97 12.82
CA ASN A 46 4.40 -4.90 14.12
C ASN A 46 5.02 -3.51 14.30
N PRO A 47 4.46 -2.63 15.15
CA PRO A 47 4.98 -1.27 15.32
C PRO A 47 6.47 -1.25 15.66
N GLY A 48 7.20 -0.34 15.02
CA GLY A 48 8.64 -0.11 15.21
C GLY A 48 8.95 1.31 15.67
N PRO A 49 10.22 1.73 15.56
CA PRO A 49 10.67 3.06 15.99
C PRO A 49 9.96 4.21 15.29
N ASP A 50 9.53 4.02 14.04
CA ASP A 50 8.81 5.03 13.25
C ASP A 50 7.33 5.17 13.67
N ASP A 51 6.81 4.25 14.48
CA ASP A 51 5.39 4.18 14.86
C ASP A 51 5.11 4.71 16.27
N ALA A 52 5.99 5.57 16.78
CA ALA A 52 5.91 6.12 18.13
C ALA A 52 4.47 6.56 18.45
N ALA A 53 3.92 5.97 19.51
CA ALA A 53 2.54 6.21 19.90
C ALA A 53 2.42 7.59 20.55
N GLU A 54 1.74 8.51 19.89
CA GLU A 54 1.21 9.70 20.54
C GLU A 54 0.24 9.29 21.68
N PRO A 55 0.12 10.06 22.77
CA PRO A 55 -0.88 9.80 23.80
C PRO A 55 -2.28 9.68 23.19
N GLY A 56 -2.93 8.52 23.37
CA GLY A 56 -4.23 8.23 22.75
C GLY A 56 -4.16 7.63 21.33
N SER A 57 -2.97 7.29 20.83
CA SER A 57 -2.85 6.68 19.51
C SER A 57 -3.53 5.30 19.47
N ALA A 58 -4.24 5.04 18.38
CA ALA A 58 -4.80 3.74 18.09
C ALA A 58 -3.81 2.86 17.29
N THR A 59 -2.50 3.12 17.40
CA THR A 59 -1.47 2.44 16.59
C THR A 59 -1.55 0.93 16.76
N LEU A 60 -1.62 0.41 18.00
CA LEU A 60 -1.72 -1.03 18.24
C LEU A 60 -3.09 -1.61 17.88
N ALA A 61 -4.18 -0.91 18.21
CA ALA A 61 -5.54 -1.44 18.04
C ALA A 61 -6.07 -1.33 16.61
N ILE A 62 -5.58 -0.36 15.82
CA ILE A 62 -6.07 -0.04 14.47
C ILE A 62 -4.93 0.00 13.46
N GLY A 63 -3.82 0.68 13.76
CA GLY A 63 -2.71 0.86 12.82
C GLY A 63 -2.03 -0.46 12.45
N ALA A 64 -1.65 -1.26 13.43
CA ALA A 64 -1.01 -2.57 13.26
C ALA A 64 -1.84 -3.54 12.40
N PRO A 65 -3.13 -3.83 12.71
CA PRO A 65 -3.92 -4.74 11.88
C PRO A 65 -4.23 -4.15 10.49
N THR A 66 -4.31 -2.82 10.36
CA THR A 66 -4.49 -2.17 9.07
C THR A 66 -3.25 -2.36 8.18
N GLU A 67 -2.06 -2.19 8.75
CA GLU A 67 -0.80 -2.37 8.02
C GLU A 67 -0.59 -3.82 7.63
N LEU A 68 -0.93 -4.78 8.49
CA LEU A 68 -0.90 -6.20 8.12
C LEU A 68 -1.81 -6.49 6.90
N ALA A 69 -3.01 -5.91 6.86
CA ALA A 69 -3.90 -6.07 5.71
C ALA A 69 -3.31 -5.43 4.45
N ALA A 70 -2.65 -4.27 4.59
CA ALA A 70 -1.94 -3.62 3.50
C ALA A 70 -0.75 -4.45 2.99
N ASP A 71 0.10 -5.02 3.86
CA ASP A 71 1.22 -5.89 3.47
C ASP A 71 0.76 -7.11 2.68
N LEU A 72 -0.36 -7.73 3.07
CA LEU A 72 -0.93 -8.83 2.29
C LEU A 72 -1.30 -8.39 0.86
N GLY A 73 -1.91 -7.21 0.72
CA GLY A 73 -2.24 -6.61 -0.59
C GLY A 73 -0.99 -6.23 -1.40
N THR A 74 -0.01 -5.58 -0.77
CA THR A 74 1.25 -5.17 -1.42
C THR A 74 2.05 -6.39 -1.87
N ARG A 75 2.09 -7.46 -1.08
CA ARG A 75 2.71 -8.73 -1.46
C ARG A 75 1.97 -9.41 -2.61
N HIS A 76 0.64 -9.34 -2.65
CA HIS A 76 -0.15 -9.83 -3.78
C HIS A 76 0.19 -9.05 -5.06
N MET A 77 0.23 -7.71 -4.99
CA MET A 77 0.62 -6.84 -6.10
C MET A 77 2.04 -7.14 -6.59
N ALA A 78 3.02 -7.25 -5.68
CA ALA A 78 4.40 -7.57 -6.02
C ALA A 78 4.53 -8.96 -6.68
N ALA A 79 3.69 -9.93 -6.29
CA ALA A 79 3.64 -11.22 -6.96
C ALA A 79 3.06 -11.11 -8.38
N ALA A 80 1.98 -10.35 -8.57
CA ALA A 80 1.37 -10.12 -9.88
C ALA A 80 2.34 -9.42 -10.84
N LEU A 81 2.99 -8.33 -10.42
CA LEU A 81 4.00 -7.61 -11.20
C LEU A 81 5.16 -8.52 -11.62
N ARG A 82 5.64 -9.36 -10.70
CA ARG A 82 6.72 -10.33 -10.98
C ARG A 82 6.30 -11.40 -11.98
N VAL A 83 5.07 -11.90 -11.91
CA VAL A 83 4.52 -12.85 -12.89
C VAL A 83 4.37 -12.19 -14.26
N GLY A 84 3.89 -10.94 -14.31
CA GLY A 84 3.78 -10.16 -15.55
C GLY A 84 5.11 -9.63 -16.10
N GLY A 85 6.23 -9.81 -15.40
CA GLY A 85 7.53 -9.29 -15.84
C GLY A 85 7.53 -7.75 -15.96
N VAL A 86 6.80 -7.07 -15.08
CA VAL A 86 6.78 -5.60 -14.99
C VAL A 86 7.82 -5.19 -13.93
N PRO A 87 8.79 -4.33 -14.25
CA PRO A 87 9.80 -3.90 -13.28
C PRO A 87 9.19 -3.07 -12.14
N PHE A 88 9.64 -3.31 -10.90
CA PHE A 88 9.25 -2.53 -9.73
C PHE A 88 10.34 -2.57 -8.66
N THR A 89 10.32 -1.60 -7.75
CA THR A 89 11.09 -1.64 -6.50
C THR A 89 10.15 -1.90 -5.35
N TYR A 90 10.51 -2.79 -4.43
CA TYR A 90 9.70 -3.10 -3.26
C TYR A 90 10.55 -3.14 -1.99
N ASP A 91 10.27 -2.21 -1.07
CA ASP A 91 10.83 -2.20 0.27
C ASP A 91 9.81 -2.74 1.26
N ARG A 92 10.02 -3.98 1.69
CA ARG A 92 9.27 -4.56 2.80
C ARG A 92 10.04 -4.36 4.10
N TYR A 93 9.58 -3.43 4.92
CA TYR A 93 10.23 -3.09 6.18
C TYR A 93 10.06 -4.23 7.21
N ALA A 94 11.00 -4.33 8.17
CA ALA A 94 10.97 -5.37 9.20
C ALA A 94 9.93 -5.10 10.31
N SER A 95 9.54 -3.83 10.46
CA SER A 95 8.57 -3.34 11.43
C SER A 95 7.88 -2.10 10.87
N GLY A 96 6.63 -1.89 11.25
CA GLY A 96 5.80 -0.79 10.80
C GLY A 96 4.34 -1.00 11.22
N ALA A 97 3.63 0.10 11.42
CA ALA A 97 2.18 0.15 11.54
C ALA A 97 1.64 1.27 10.64
N HIS A 98 0.32 1.31 10.45
CA HIS A 98 -0.30 2.26 9.54
C HIS A 98 -0.32 3.68 10.14
N THR A 99 0.83 4.33 10.14
CA THR A 99 1.12 5.60 10.82
C THR A 99 1.78 6.60 9.87
N PHE A 100 1.61 7.90 10.15
CA PHE A 100 2.30 8.94 9.39
C PHE A 100 3.82 8.88 9.51
N GLY A 101 4.35 8.34 10.62
CA GLY A 101 5.79 8.15 10.78
C GLY A 101 6.34 7.14 9.78
N LEU A 102 5.68 5.98 9.64
CA LEU A 102 6.01 5.01 8.59
C LEU A 102 5.85 5.63 7.19
N PHE A 103 4.71 6.27 6.89
CA PHE A 103 4.49 6.88 5.57
C PHE A 103 5.53 7.96 5.23
N SER A 104 5.98 8.74 6.20
CA SER A 104 7.01 9.77 6.00
C SER A 104 8.38 9.16 5.69
N ARG A 105 8.68 7.99 6.25
CA ARG A 105 9.87 7.21 5.89
C ARG A 105 9.74 6.66 4.48
N GLU A 106 8.64 5.98 4.17
CA GLU A 106 8.38 5.38 2.87
C GLU A 106 8.41 6.41 1.74
N LEU A 107 7.85 7.60 1.96
CA LEU A 107 7.88 8.70 1.01
C LEU A 107 9.33 9.14 0.72
N ARG A 108 10.17 9.30 1.75
CA ARG A 108 11.59 9.65 1.57
C ARG A 108 12.35 8.56 0.83
N ASP A 109 12.16 7.31 1.21
CA ASP A 109 12.85 6.16 0.62
C ASP A 109 12.42 5.96 -0.85
N SER A 110 11.16 6.24 -1.19
CA SER A 110 10.62 6.17 -2.56
C SER A 110 11.32 7.13 -3.53
N TRP A 111 11.91 8.22 -3.03
CA TRP A 111 12.47 9.27 -3.88
C TRP A 111 13.61 8.78 -4.77
N ARG A 112 14.33 7.73 -4.35
CA ARG A 112 15.37 7.10 -5.18
C ARG A 112 14.83 6.46 -6.46
N VAL A 113 13.53 6.15 -6.50
CA VAL A 113 12.82 5.57 -7.65
C VAL A 113 12.05 6.65 -8.39
N VAL A 114 11.25 7.44 -7.65
CA VAL A 114 10.33 8.43 -8.22
C VAL A 114 11.08 9.67 -8.71
N GLY A 115 12.10 10.15 -8.00
CA GLY A 115 12.84 11.37 -8.35
C GLY A 115 13.43 11.32 -9.76
N PRO A 116 14.25 10.30 -10.11
CA PRO A 116 14.80 10.17 -11.46
C PRO A 116 13.73 10.05 -12.55
N ALA A 117 12.61 9.39 -12.26
CA ALA A 117 11.49 9.26 -13.20
C ALA A 117 10.78 10.60 -13.48
N LEU A 118 10.86 11.55 -12.54
CA LEU A 118 10.35 12.91 -12.67
C LEU A 118 11.40 13.90 -13.19
N GLY A 119 12.65 13.47 -13.42
CA GLY A 119 13.75 14.33 -13.87
C GLY A 119 14.36 15.22 -12.78
N ALA A 120 14.22 14.82 -11.50
CA ALA A 120 14.84 15.49 -10.36
C ALA A 120 16.33 15.13 -10.18
#